data_AF-A0A554IM92-F1
#
_entry.id   AF-A0A554IM92-F1
#
_cell.length_a   1.000
_cell.length_b   1.000
_cell.length_c   1.000
_cell.angle_alpha   90.00
_cell.angle_beta   90.00
_cell.angle_gamma   90.00
#
_symmetry.space_group_name_H-M   'P 1'
#
loop_
_entity.id
_entity.type
_entity.pdbx_description
1 polymer ?
#
loop_
_entity_poly.entity_id
_entity_poly.type
_entity_poly.pdbx_seq_one_letter_code
_entity_poly.pdbx_strand_id
1 'polypeptide(L)' 'MPKDKNKKQPATIEDLLRDQLIVQLGLAGLTQHQIREIVGVDIHRVNRIVKYLNKTK' A
#
# COMPACT_ATOMS: atom_id res chain seq x y z
N MET A 1 34.33 -2.63 0.94
CA MET A 1 33.20 -3.49 1.35
C MET A 1 31.95 -3.06 0.60
N PRO A 2 31.38 -3.88 -0.29
CA PRO A 2 30.10 -3.54 -0.90
C PRO A 2 29.03 -3.59 0.20
N LYS A 3 28.30 -2.48 0.38
CA LYS A 3 27.16 -2.42 1.30
C LYS A 3 26.02 -3.22 0.67
N ASP A 4 25.68 -4.37 1.25
CA ASP A 4 24.44 -5.08 0.95
C ASP A 4 23.23 -4.22 1.36
N LYS A 5 22.74 -3.40 0.43
CA LYS A 5 21.67 -2.42 0.67
C LYS A 5 20.26 -3.00 0.49
N ASN A 6 20.03 -4.29 0.78
CA ASN A 6 18.71 -4.87 0.53
C ASN A 6 18.25 -5.83 1.64
N LYS A 7 18.29 -5.38 2.89
CA LYS A 7 17.58 -6.05 3.98
C LYS A 7 16.15 -5.50 4.02
N LYS A 8 15.25 -6.09 3.20
CA LYS A 8 13.80 -5.83 3.34
C LYS A 8 13.40 -6.30 4.73
N GLN A 9 12.97 -5.37 5.59
CA GLN A 9 12.43 -5.73 6.89
C GLN A 9 11.21 -6.65 6.66
N PRO A 10 11.04 -7.69 7.48
CA PRO A 10 9.87 -8.55 7.38
C PRO A 10 8.61 -7.70 7.59
N ALA A 11 7.65 -7.83 6.66
CA ALA A 11 6.38 -7.13 6.76
C ALA A 11 5.69 -7.53 8.07
N THR A 12 5.25 -6.55 8.84
CA THR A 12 4.54 -6.81 10.10
C THR A 12 3.09 -7.21 9.81
N ILE A 13 2.40 -7.79 10.81
CA ILE A 13 0.97 -8.05 10.71
C ILE A 13 0.19 -6.75 10.49
N GLU A 14 0.63 -5.66 11.13
CA GLU A 14 0.05 -4.34 10.96
C GLU A 14 0.19 -3.82 9.52
N ASP A 15 1.34 -4.07 8.88
CA ASP A 15 1.57 -3.76 7.48
C ASP A 15 0.59 -4.50 6.56
N LEU A 16 0.33 -5.78 6.83
CA LEU A 16 -0.64 -6.57 6.08
C LEU A 16 -2.07 -6.02 6.24
N LEU A 17 -2.46 -5.65 7.47
CA LEU A 17 -3.77 -5.06 7.74
C LEU A 17 -3.97 -3.72 7.03
N ARG A 18 -2.93 -2.87 7.00
CA ARG A 18 -2.95 -1.60 6.24
C ARG A 18 -3.10 -1.85 4.74
N ASP A 19 -2.38 -2.83 4.19
CA ASP A 19 -2.49 -3.18 2.77
C ASP A 19 -3.88 -3.71 2.42
N GLN A 20 -4.47 -4.55 3.28
CA GLN A 20 -5.84 -5.02 3.11
C GLN A 20 -6.86 -3.87 3.13
N LEU A 21 -6.68 -2.90 4.03
CA LEU A 21 -7.55 -1.72 4.10
C LEU A 21 -7.44 -0.86 2.84
N ILE A 22 -6.23 -0.66 2.30
CA ILE A 22 -6.01 0.03 1.01
C ILE A 22 -6.77 -0.67 -0.11
N VAL A 23 -6.75 -2.00 -0.16
CA VAL A 23 -7.48 -2.78 -1.16
C VAL A 23 -8.99 -2.55 -1.05
N GLN A 24 -9.54 -2.64 0.15
CA GLN A 24 -10.98 -2.45 0.38
C GLN A 24 -11.45 -1.06 -0.04
N LEU A 25 -10.69 -0.02 0.33
CA LEU A 25 -11.03 1.36 -0.02
C LEU A 25 -10.85 1.63 -1.53
N GLY A 26 -9.84 1.03 -2.16
CA GLY A 26 -9.65 1.09 -3.60
C GLY A 26 -10.80 0.44 -4.37
N LEU A 27 -11.29 -0.71 -3.91
CA LEU A 27 -12.46 -1.39 -4.48
C LEU A 27 -13.75 -0.59 -4.28
N ALA A 28 -13.88 0.10 -3.14
CA ALA A 28 -14.98 1.02 -2.86
C ALA A 28 -14.94 2.31 -3.71
N GLY A 29 -13.88 2.53 -4.50
CA GLY A 29 -13.77 3.65 -5.43
C GLY A 29 -13.26 4.95 -4.81
N LEU A 30 -12.64 4.90 -3.62
CA LEU A 30 -12.02 6.09 -3.02
C LEU A 30 -10.78 6.52 -3.81
N THR A 31 -10.50 7.83 -3.79
CA THR A 31 -9.28 8.37 -4.40
C THR A 31 -8.05 7.99 -3.58
N GLN A 32 -6.88 7.92 -4.22
CA GLN A 32 -5.61 7.60 -3.54
C GLN A 32 -5.29 8.58 -2.40
N HIS A 33 -5.70 9.85 -2.53
CA HIS A 33 -5.54 10.85 -1.48
C HIS A 33 -6.38 10.54 -0.24
N GLN A 34 -7.66 10.21 -0.42
CA GLN A 34 -8.55 9.82 0.68
C GLN A 34 -8.06 8.54 1.36
N ILE A 35 -7.60 7.56 0.59
CA ILE A 35 -7.04 6.31 1.12
C ILE A 35 -5.81 6.60 1.98
N ARG A 36 -4.92 7.49 1.53
CA ARG A 36 -3.76 7.92 2.31
C ARG A 36 -4.17 8.55 3.64
N GLU A 37 -5.16 9.43 3.64
CA GLU A 37 -5.64 10.10 4.86
C GLU A 37 -6.27 9.13 5.86
N ILE A 38 -7.02 8.13 5.37
CA ILE A 38 -7.69 7.13 6.23
C ILE A 38 -6.68 6.13 6.82
N VAL A 39 -5.76 5.61 6.00
CA VAL A 39 -4.83 4.54 6.39
C VAL A 39 -3.58 5.09 7.08
N GLY A 40 -3.24 6.38 6.85
CA GLY A 40 -2.08 7.03 7.47
C GLY A 40 -0.73 6.52 6.96
N VAL A 41 -0.68 6.02 5.71
CA VAL A 41 0.54 5.46 5.10
C VAL A 41 1.08 6.33 3.97
N ASP A 42 2.31 6.03 3.54
CA ASP A 42 2.94 6.67 2.40
C ASP A 42 2.14 6.49 1.09
N ILE A 43 2.07 7.56 0.28
CA ILE A 43 1.30 7.57 -0.97
C ILE A 43 1.85 6.58 -2.00
N HIS A 44 3.15 6.30 -2.01
CA HIS A 44 3.73 5.33 -2.93
C HIS A 44 3.26 3.92 -2.63
N ARG A 45 2.97 3.61 -1.36
CA ARG A 45 2.39 2.32 -0.95
C ARG A 45 0.97 2.18 -1.48
N VAL A 46 0.14 3.21 -1.28
CA VAL A 46 -1.23 3.27 -1.81
C VAL A 46 -1.23 3.13 -3.33
N ASN A 47 -0.41 3.92 -4.03
CA ASN A 47 -0.33 3.91 -5.48
C ASN A 47 0.09 2.55 -6.02
N ARG A 48 1.04 1.87 -5.35
CA ARG A 48 1.48 0.54 -5.76
C ARG A 48 0.34 -0.47 -5.72
N ILE A 49 -0.48 -0.45 -4.66
CA ILE A 49 -1.58 -1.41 -4.47
C ILE A 49 -2.75 -1.07 -5.39
N VAL A 50 -3.22 0.18 -5.37
CA VAL A 50 -4.38 0.63 -6.16
C VAL A 50 -4.13 0.50 -7.66
N LYS A 51 -2.88 0.66 -8.13
CA LYS A 51 -2.51 0.45 -9.55
C LYS A 51 -2.86 -0.95 -10.05
N TYR A 52 -2.72 -1.99 -9.22
CA TYR A 52 -3.06 -3.35 -9.61
C TYR A 52 -4.57 -3.56 -9.66
N LEU A 53 -5.34 -2.92 -8.77
CA LEU A 53 -6.81 -3.02 -8.75
C LEU A 53 -7.46 -2.42 -10.00
N ASN A 54 -6.97 -1.27 -10.46
CA ASN A 54 -7.48 -0.61 -11.67
C ASN A 54 -7.17 -1.37 -12.96
N LYS A 55 -6.19 -2.28 -12.95
CA LYS A 55 -5.85 -3.11 -14.12
C LYS A 55 -6.75 -4.34 -14.25
N THR A 56 -7.54 -4.65 -13.23
CA THR A 56 -8.39 -5.85 -13.16
C THR A 56 -9.87 -5.55 -13.39
N LYS A 57 -10.26 -4.28 -13.55
CA LYS A 57 -11.57 -3.87 -14.11
C LYS A 57 -11.48 -3.80 -15.63
#